data_AF-A0AAD5YUB7-F1
#
_entry.id   AF-A0AAD5YUB7-F1
#
_cell.length_a   1.000
_cell.length_b   1.000
_cell.length_c   1.000
_cell.angle_alpha   90.00
_cell.angle_beta   90.00
_cell.angle_gamma   90.00
#
_symmetry.space_group_name_H-M   'P 1'
#
loop_
_entity.id
_entity.type
_entity.pdbx_description
1 polymer ?
#
loop_
_entity_poly.entity_id
_entity_poly.type
_entity_poly.pdbx_seq_one_letter_code
_entity_poly.pdbx_strand_id
1 'polypeptide(L)'
;MENRPGTMPRSSFSKLAKAVKASKGKKRKCKTAYELYLEFARWVARSINPYIDFHNVWTIGLASLDGSEDDESSNDDDDEETGLLAAERAQCLLVFKKLKSEIPNFMEMVDSFHAKPNILKDLAAQMTSAARQARTTDVSGLKEIGLDYVRSMLPEGRFDPDIDPKSLKSETRGWNHKQIAALLVPINLTDEFKDDPDRVIADILAGKHDVGADLFPSFFYPPC
;
A
#
# COMPACT_ATOMS: atom_id res chain seq x y z
N MET A 1 28.03 34.61 32.24
CA MET A 1 27.97 33.19 31.84
C MET A 1 26.76 33.02 30.95
N GLU A 2 26.97 33.02 29.64
CA GLU A 2 25.91 32.82 28.64
C GLU A 2 25.51 31.35 28.57
N ASN A 3 24.22 31.06 28.69
CA ASN A 3 23.65 29.75 28.40
C ASN A 3 23.53 29.58 26.88
N ARG A 4 24.33 28.67 26.30
CA ARG A 4 24.10 28.15 24.95
C ARG A 4 22.86 27.22 24.96
N PRO A 5 21.99 27.24 23.93
CA PRO A 5 20.85 26.33 23.86
C PRO A 5 21.35 24.90 23.63
N GLY A 6 21.19 24.08 24.66
CA GLY A 6 21.66 22.70 24.71
C GLY A 6 20.71 21.72 24.04
N THR A 7 21.27 20.93 23.13
CA THR A 7 20.76 19.61 22.68
C THR A 7 20.12 18.79 23.80
N MET A 8 18.90 18.32 23.59
CA MET A 8 18.19 17.35 24.43
C MET A 8 18.74 15.91 24.24
N PRO A 9 18.47 14.97 25.18
CA PRO A 9 19.42 13.92 25.52
C PRO A 9 19.41 12.74 24.54
N ARG A 10 20.61 12.24 24.21
CA ARG A 10 20.94 10.99 23.49
C ARG A 10 20.09 9.76 23.86
N SER A 11 19.35 9.80 24.97
CA SER A 11 18.46 8.75 25.46
C SER A 11 17.20 8.52 24.61
N SER A 12 16.67 9.54 23.90
CA SER A 12 15.45 9.36 23.09
C SER A 12 15.74 8.62 21.78
N PHE A 13 16.72 9.10 21.01
CA PHE A 13 17.14 8.44 19.77
C PHE A 13 17.68 7.02 20.01
N SER A 14 18.42 6.79 21.10
CA SER A 14 18.90 5.44 21.42
C SER A 14 17.74 4.46 21.70
N LYS A 15 16.64 4.91 22.30
CA LYS A 15 15.42 4.09 22.46
C LYS A 15 14.77 3.78 21.11
N LEU A 16 14.68 4.77 20.21
CA LEU A 16 14.20 4.57 18.84
C LEU A 16 15.08 3.58 18.07
N ALA A 17 16.38 3.82 18.01
CA ALA A 17 17.33 2.95 17.32
C ALA A 17 17.32 1.51 17.87
N LYS A 18 17.16 1.35 19.19
CA LYS A 18 16.98 0.04 19.80
C LYS A 18 15.66 -0.61 19.38
N ALA A 19 14.56 0.15 19.28
CA ALA A 19 13.28 -0.36 18.82
C ALA A 19 13.29 -0.76 17.34
N VAL A 20 13.92 0.04 16.48
CA VAL A 20 14.13 -0.24 15.05
C VAL A 20 14.89 -1.56 14.84
N LYS A 21 15.92 -1.82 15.66
CA LYS A 21 16.71 -3.06 15.58
C LYS A 21 16.05 -4.26 16.25
N ALA A 22 15.28 -4.05 17.31
CA ALA A 22 14.71 -5.12 18.13
C ALA A 22 13.41 -5.68 17.54
N SER A 23 13.18 -5.56 16.22
CA SER A 23 11.92 -5.85 15.53
C SER A 23 11.39 -7.27 15.80
N LYS A 24 10.74 -7.48 16.96
CA LYS A 24 9.84 -8.58 17.32
C LYS A 24 9.32 -8.41 18.76
N GLY A 25 7.99 -8.33 18.87
CA GLY A 25 7.21 -8.97 19.93
C GLY A 25 7.24 -8.33 21.32
N LYS A 26 6.40 -7.30 21.55
CA LYS A 26 5.50 -7.20 22.72
C LYS A 26 4.64 -5.95 22.59
N LYS A 27 3.31 -6.10 22.73
CA LYS A 27 2.37 -4.98 22.84
C LYS A 27 2.72 -4.17 24.09
N ARG A 28 3.08 -2.90 23.94
CA ARG A 28 3.38 -1.97 25.04
C ARG A 28 2.19 -1.03 25.28
N LYS A 29 2.04 -0.55 26.52
CA LYS A 29 0.91 0.29 26.97
C LYS A 29 0.94 1.73 26.46
N CYS A 30 2.08 2.23 25.96
CA CYS A 30 2.23 3.59 25.47
C CYS A 30 3.00 3.57 24.13
N LYS A 31 2.57 4.39 23.17
CA LYS A 31 3.15 4.45 21.83
C LYS A 31 4.59 4.94 21.92
N THR A 32 5.52 4.11 21.50
CA THR A 32 6.93 4.48 21.33
C THR A 32 7.06 5.41 20.12
N ALA A 33 8.11 6.25 20.10
CA ALA A 33 8.41 7.08 18.93
C ALA A 33 8.45 6.25 17.64
N TYR A 34 8.99 5.02 17.72
CA TYR A 34 8.99 4.05 16.64
C TYR A 34 7.58 3.70 16.12
N GLU A 35 6.63 3.45 17.01
CA GLU A 35 5.25 3.10 16.64
C GLU A 35 4.55 4.27 15.95
N LEU A 36 4.85 5.52 16.33
CA LEU A 36 4.31 6.72 15.66
C LEU A 36 4.71 6.77 14.18
N TYR A 37 5.98 6.46 13.86
CA TYR A 37 6.44 6.39 12.46
C TYR A 37 5.70 5.30 11.66
N LEU A 38 5.48 4.13 12.25
CA LEU A 38 4.76 3.05 11.56
C LEU A 38 3.27 3.38 11.38
N GLU A 39 2.64 3.98 12.39
CA GLU A 39 1.24 4.41 12.29
C GLU A 39 1.05 5.50 11.24
N PHE A 40 1.95 6.48 11.21
CA PHE A 40 1.98 7.49 10.15
C PHE A 40 2.09 6.80 8.78
N ALA A 41 2.99 5.85 8.61
CA ALA A 41 3.15 5.13 7.35
C ALA A 41 1.88 4.37 6.91
N ARG A 42 1.19 3.74 7.87
CA ARG A 42 -0.11 3.10 7.62
C ARG A 42 -1.20 4.10 7.23
N TRP A 43 -1.20 5.28 7.83
CA TRP A 43 -2.15 6.35 7.51
C TRP A 43 -1.90 6.91 6.11
N VAL A 44 -0.64 7.21 5.74
CA VAL A 44 -0.28 7.70 4.40
C VAL A 44 -0.74 6.72 3.31
N ALA A 45 -0.55 5.42 3.52
CA ALA A 45 -0.99 4.39 2.59
C ALA A 45 -2.51 4.36 2.34
N ARG A 46 -3.30 4.86 3.30
CA ARG A 46 -4.77 4.89 3.20
C ARG A 46 -5.33 6.23 2.76
N SER A 47 -4.58 7.31 2.96
CA SER A 47 -5.10 8.67 2.82
C SER A 47 -4.40 9.52 1.76
N ILE A 48 -3.21 9.14 1.30
CA ILE A 48 -2.43 9.95 0.36
C ILE A 48 -2.02 9.13 -0.86
N ASN A 49 -1.11 8.17 -0.67
CA ASN A 49 -0.63 7.33 -1.76
C ASN A 49 -0.44 5.90 -1.22
N PRO A 50 -1.21 4.93 -1.73
CA PRO A 50 -1.08 3.54 -1.31
C PRO A 50 0.33 3.00 -1.56
N TYR A 51 1.00 3.39 -2.64
CA TYR A 51 2.28 2.83 -3.07
C TYR A 51 3.50 3.67 -2.68
N ILE A 52 3.35 4.63 -1.76
CA ILE A 52 4.47 5.48 -1.32
C ILE A 52 5.67 4.64 -0.84
N ASP A 53 6.87 5.02 -1.26
CA ASP A 53 8.12 4.46 -0.73
C ASP A 53 8.76 5.45 0.27
N PHE A 54 8.83 5.02 1.54
CA PHE A 54 9.42 5.84 2.59
C PHE A 54 10.93 6.00 2.44
N HIS A 55 11.63 5.16 1.67
CA HIS A 55 13.03 5.41 1.36
C HIS A 55 13.16 6.73 0.58
N ASN A 56 12.39 6.88 -0.51
CA ASN A 56 12.39 8.10 -1.32
C ASN A 56 11.87 9.32 -0.55
N VAL A 57 10.84 9.16 0.27
CA VAL A 57 10.34 10.24 1.16
C VAL A 57 11.45 10.79 2.05
N TRP A 58 12.24 9.92 2.67
CA TRP A 58 13.35 10.34 3.52
C TRP A 58 14.52 10.92 2.73
N THR A 59 14.92 10.29 1.62
CA THR A 59 16.03 10.78 0.78
C THR A 59 15.74 12.16 0.21
N ILE A 60 14.60 12.33 -0.46
CA ILE A 60 14.20 13.61 -1.08
C ILE A 60 13.94 14.66 0.01
N GLY A 61 13.27 14.26 1.10
CA GLY A 61 12.95 15.16 2.19
C GLY A 61 14.18 15.71 2.91
N LEU A 62 15.18 14.87 3.19
CA LEU A 62 16.43 15.32 3.82
C LEU A 62 17.25 16.22 2.88
N ALA A 63 17.35 15.88 1.60
CA ALA A 63 18.00 16.74 0.60
C ALA A 63 17.37 18.16 0.57
N SER A 64 16.04 18.24 0.68
CA SER A 64 15.34 19.54 0.75
C SER A 64 15.60 20.34 2.03
N LEU A 65 15.99 19.69 3.13
CA LEU A 65 16.35 20.37 4.38
C LEU A 65 17.78 20.92 4.35
N ASP A 66 18.69 20.21 3.71
CA ASP A 66 20.10 20.59 3.60
C ASP A 66 20.33 21.76 2.64
N GLY A 67 19.26 22.30 2.03
CA GLY A 67 19.36 23.38 1.04
C GLY A 67 20.06 22.94 -0.25
N SER A 68 20.23 21.62 -0.46
CA SER A 68 20.78 21.04 -1.68
C SER A 68 19.82 21.10 -2.89
N GLU A 69 18.81 21.97 -2.82
CA GLU A 69 17.90 22.27 -3.93
C GLU A 69 18.36 23.48 -4.76
N ASP A 70 19.58 23.97 -4.57
CA ASP A 70 20.25 24.89 -5.50
C ASP A 70 21.55 24.25 -6.04
N ASP A 71 21.40 23.36 -7.02
CA ASP A 71 22.37 23.31 -8.13
C ASP A 71 21.62 23.09 -9.44
N GLU A 72 20.93 24.15 -9.90
CA GLU A 72 20.70 24.40 -11.33
C GLU A 72 22.04 24.74 -12.06
N SER A 73 23.13 24.02 -11.79
CA SER A 73 24.38 24.17 -12.53
C SER A 73 25.19 22.86 -12.60
N SER A 74 24.59 21.86 -13.24
CA SER A 74 25.35 21.11 -14.25
C SER A 74 24.59 21.16 -15.57
N ASN A 75 24.97 22.11 -16.41
CA ASN A 75 24.84 21.95 -17.85
C ASN A 75 25.76 20.79 -18.23
N ASP A 76 25.18 19.61 -18.38
CA ASP A 76 25.63 18.56 -19.31
C ASP A 76 24.47 17.56 -19.46
N ASP A 77 23.70 17.78 -20.53
CA ASP A 77 22.97 16.83 -21.37
C ASP A 77 22.11 15.70 -20.75
N ASP A 78 20.84 15.70 -21.17
CA ASP A 78 19.92 14.56 -21.28
C ASP A 78 19.31 13.95 -20.00
N ASP A 79 18.41 14.65 -19.32
CA ASP A 79 17.26 13.99 -18.69
C ASP A 79 16.08 14.97 -18.59
N GLU A 80 15.18 14.91 -19.57
CA GLU A 80 13.84 15.47 -19.50
C GLU A 80 13.14 14.77 -18.31
N GLU A 81 13.14 15.39 -17.11
CA GLU A 81 12.45 14.86 -15.95
C GLU A 81 10.98 14.67 -16.33
N THR A 82 10.62 13.45 -16.70
CA THR A 82 9.28 13.15 -17.17
C THR A 82 8.29 13.59 -16.10
N GLY A 83 7.13 14.13 -16.51
CA GLY A 83 6.16 14.68 -15.55
C GLY A 83 5.72 13.70 -14.44
N LEU A 84 5.90 12.39 -14.66
CA LEU A 84 5.71 11.35 -13.66
C LEU A 84 6.74 11.42 -12.52
N LEU A 85 8.03 11.60 -12.82
CA LEU A 85 9.10 11.71 -11.82
C LEU A 85 8.93 12.96 -10.96
N ALA A 86 8.60 14.10 -11.58
CA ALA A 86 8.32 15.34 -10.87
C ALA A 86 7.10 15.20 -9.94
N ALA A 87 6.05 14.50 -10.38
CA ALA A 87 4.87 14.23 -9.55
C ALA A 87 5.19 13.31 -8.36
N GLU A 88 6.00 12.27 -8.57
CA GLU A 88 6.48 11.39 -7.49
C GLU A 88 7.33 12.15 -6.48
N ARG A 89 8.24 13.01 -6.95
CA ARG A 89 9.06 13.90 -6.12
C ARG A 89 8.20 14.84 -5.27
N ALA A 90 7.22 15.49 -5.87
CA ALA A 90 6.28 16.38 -5.18
C ALA A 90 5.47 15.65 -4.10
N GLN A 91 5.03 14.41 -4.37
CA GLN A 91 4.35 13.57 -3.38
C GLN A 91 5.29 13.19 -2.22
N CYS A 92 6.54 12.84 -2.50
CA CYS A 92 7.52 12.54 -1.46
C CYS A 92 7.73 13.74 -0.53
N LEU A 93 7.88 14.95 -1.09
CA LEU A 93 8.01 16.19 -0.32
C LEU A 93 6.75 16.49 0.50
N LEU A 94 5.55 16.29 -0.06
CA LEU A 94 4.28 16.44 0.67
C LEU A 94 4.23 15.52 1.89
N VAL A 95 4.53 14.22 1.69
CA VAL A 95 4.51 13.22 2.76
C VAL A 95 5.58 13.53 3.81
N PHE A 96 6.78 13.95 3.39
CA PHE A 96 7.85 14.35 4.30
C PHE A 96 7.47 15.56 5.15
N LYS A 97 6.86 16.60 4.55
CA LYS A 97 6.35 17.77 5.29
C LYS A 97 5.32 17.38 6.35
N LYS A 98 4.41 16.45 6.01
CA LYS A 98 3.44 15.89 6.97
C LYS A 98 4.11 15.06 8.06
N LEU A 99 5.11 14.24 7.70
CA LEU A 99 5.86 13.45 8.68
C LEU A 99 6.53 14.36 9.70
N LYS A 100 7.15 15.46 9.23
CA LYS A 100 7.76 16.48 10.07
C LYS A 100 6.77 17.16 11.02
N SER A 101 5.52 17.38 10.60
CA SER A 101 4.50 18.02 11.45
C SER A 101 3.85 17.06 12.45
N GLU A 102 3.67 15.79 12.07
CA GLU A 102 2.95 14.79 12.88
C GLU A 102 3.85 14.09 13.90
N ILE A 103 5.15 13.97 13.63
CA ILE A 103 6.07 13.29 14.53
C ILE A 103 6.69 14.29 15.53
N PRO A 104 6.44 14.13 16.85
CA PRO A 104 7.05 14.99 17.85
C PRO A 104 8.57 14.90 17.81
N ASN A 105 9.23 16.05 18.00
CA ASN A 105 10.69 16.18 18.04
C ASN A 105 11.39 15.66 16.77
N PHE A 106 10.70 15.69 15.63
CA PHE A 106 11.25 15.21 14.36
C PHE A 106 12.61 15.86 14.03
N MET A 107 12.69 17.19 14.10
CA MET A 107 13.91 17.93 13.76
C MET A 107 15.09 17.59 14.69
N GLU A 108 14.84 17.29 15.97
CA GLU A 108 15.89 16.87 16.90
C GLU A 108 16.45 15.48 16.55
N MET A 109 15.67 14.65 15.86
CA MET A 109 16.09 13.31 15.42
C MET A 109 16.85 13.32 14.10
N VAL A 110 16.69 14.37 13.27
CA VAL A 110 17.33 14.50 11.95
C VAL A 110 18.85 14.38 12.06
N ASP A 111 19.50 15.15 12.94
CA ASP A 111 20.95 15.08 13.16
C ASP A 111 21.42 13.67 13.54
N SER A 112 20.60 12.97 14.33
CA SER A 112 20.92 11.60 14.75
C SER A 112 20.76 10.60 13.62
N PHE A 113 19.86 10.85 12.66
CA PHE A 113 19.75 10.06 11.44
C PHE A 113 20.92 10.31 10.48
N HIS A 114 21.38 11.56 10.31
CA HIS A 114 22.62 11.86 9.56
C HIS A 114 23.82 11.14 10.16
N ALA A 115 23.96 11.15 11.49
CA ALA A 115 25.04 10.45 12.17
C ALA A 115 24.95 8.92 12.08
N LYS A 116 23.76 8.36 11.80
CA LYS A 116 23.50 6.90 11.79
C LYS A 116 22.55 6.51 10.64
N PRO A 117 23.00 6.63 9.38
CA PRO A 117 22.16 6.43 8.20
C PRO A 117 21.57 5.02 8.10
N ASN A 118 22.26 3.99 8.61
CA ASN A 118 21.73 2.63 8.65
C ASN A 118 20.44 2.51 9.47
N ILE A 119 20.31 3.28 10.56
CA ILE A 119 19.09 3.28 11.39
C ILE A 119 17.93 3.91 10.62
N LEU A 120 18.21 4.98 9.86
CA LEU A 120 17.22 5.62 9.02
C LEU A 120 16.76 4.67 7.91
N LYS A 121 17.69 3.99 7.24
CA LYS A 121 17.38 2.99 6.22
C LYS A 121 16.49 1.87 6.76
N ASP A 122 16.82 1.33 7.93
CA ASP A 122 16.02 0.30 8.59
C ASP A 122 14.63 0.81 8.99
N LEU A 123 14.53 2.05 9.46
CA LEU A 123 13.25 2.69 9.79
C LEU A 123 12.40 2.90 8.53
N ALA A 124 12.98 3.44 7.46
CA ALA A 124 12.30 3.67 6.19
C ALA A 124 11.77 2.35 5.60
N ALA A 125 12.59 1.29 5.61
CA ALA A 125 12.15 -0.05 5.18
C ALA A 125 10.98 -0.58 6.02
N GLN A 126 11.02 -0.37 7.34
CA GLN A 126 9.92 -0.77 8.24
C GLN A 126 8.65 0.07 8.04
N MET A 127 8.78 1.37 7.71
CA MET A 127 7.66 2.23 7.33
C MET A 127 7.04 1.79 6.00
N THR A 128 7.84 1.53 4.96
CA THR A 128 7.36 0.99 3.67
C THR A 128 6.67 -0.37 3.88
N SER A 129 7.23 -1.23 4.74
CA SER A 129 6.58 -2.49 5.11
C SER A 129 5.25 -2.28 5.85
N ALA A 130 5.16 -1.30 6.76
CA ALA A 130 3.92 -0.99 7.48
C ALA A 130 2.84 -0.44 6.54
N ALA A 131 3.22 0.44 5.59
CA ALA A 131 2.35 0.93 4.53
C ALA A 131 1.81 -0.23 3.66
N ARG A 132 2.69 -1.14 3.22
CA ARG A 132 2.29 -2.35 2.49
C ARG A 132 1.34 -3.23 3.31
N GLN A 133 1.63 -3.43 4.59
CA GLN A 133 0.79 -4.21 5.47
C GLN A 133 -0.61 -3.60 5.63
N ALA A 134 -0.71 -2.27 5.75
CA ALA A 134 -2.01 -1.59 5.80
C ALA A 134 -2.85 -1.92 4.56
N ARG A 135 -2.28 -1.77 3.36
CA ARG A 135 -2.97 -2.15 2.12
C ARG A 135 -3.42 -3.61 2.13
N THR A 136 -2.53 -4.52 2.50
CA THR A 136 -2.85 -5.96 2.55
C THR A 136 -3.97 -6.24 3.54
N THR A 137 -3.97 -5.60 4.71
CA THR A 137 -5.02 -5.74 5.71
C THR A 137 -6.35 -5.23 5.16
N ASP A 138 -6.37 -4.06 4.53
CA ASP A 138 -7.59 -3.47 3.99
C ASP A 138 -8.18 -4.35 2.87
N VAL A 139 -7.34 -4.83 1.94
CA VAL A 139 -7.74 -5.79 0.89
C VAL A 139 -8.23 -7.10 1.48
N SER A 140 -7.60 -7.60 2.55
CA SER A 140 -8.01 -8.84 3.20
C SER A 140 -9.37 -8.69 3.89
N GLY A 141 -9.60 -7.56 4.58
CA GLY A 141 -10.90 -7.25 5.16
C GLY A 141 -11.99 -7.11 4.08
N LEU A 142 -11.67 -6.48 2.94
CA LEU A 142 -12.59 -6.41 1.80
C LEU A 142 -13.00 -7.80 1.30
N LYS A 143 -12.07 -8.76 1.29
CA LYS A 143 -12.36 -10.15 0.87
C LYS A 143 -13.29 -10.88 1.84
N GLU A 144 -13.36 -10.46 3.10
CA GLU A 144 -14.27 -11.04 4.10
C GLU A 144 -15.70 -10.52 3.89
N ILE A 145 -15.86 -9.20 3.69
CA ILE A 145 -17.16 -8.56 3.47
C ILE A 145 -17.65 -8.62 2.01
N GLY A 146 -16.78 -8.97 1.06
CA GLY A 146 -17.07 -8.92 -0.36
C GLY A 146 -18.23 -9.83 -0.78
N LEU A 147 -18.42 -10.97 -0.11
CA LEU A 147 -19.59 -11.81 -0.36
C LEU A 147 -20.88 -11.13 0.06
N ASP A 148 -20.89 -10.44 1.21
CA ASP A 148 -22.07 -9.73 1.70
C ASP A 148 -22.43 -8.57 0.77
N TYR A 149 -21.41 -7.85 0.29
CA TYR A 149 -21.59 -6.81 -0.72
C TYR A 149 -22.19 -7.36 -2.01
N VAL A 150 -21.63 -8.45 -2.56
CA VAL A 150 -22.17 -9.06 -3.79
C VAL A 150 -23.59 -9.58 -3.57
N ARG A 151 -23.89 -10.24 -2.44
CA ARG A 151 -25.27 -10.65 -2.12
C ARG A 151 -26.25 -9.49 -2.16
N SER A 152 -25.87 -8.31 -1.66
CA SER A 152 -26.73 -7.12 -1.67
C SER A 152 -27.03 -6.58 -3.07
N MET A 153 -26.24 -6.97 -4.07
CA MET A 153 -26.39 -6.57 -5.47
C MET A 153 -27.15 -7.60 -6.31
N LEU A 154 -27.35 -8.82 -5.79
CA LEU A 154 -28.10 -9.87 -6.50
C LEU A 154 -29.61 -9.61 -6.37
N PRO A 155 -30.41 -9.83 -7.43
CA PRO A 155 -31.86 -9.59 -7.39
C PRO A 155 -32.57 -10.33 -6.25
N GLU A 156 -32.13 -11.55 -5.94
CA GLU A 156 -32.69 -12.40 -4.89
C GLU A 156 -32.01 -12.19 -3.52
N GLY A 157 -31.01 -11.31 -3.44
CA GLY A 157 -30.28 -11.04 -2.20
C GLY A 157 -29.42 -12.20 -1.70
N ARG A 158 -29.20 -13.24 -2.51
CA ARG A 158 -28.48 -14.47 -2.13
C ARG A 158 -27.77 -15.11 -3.32
N PHE A 159 -26.75 -15.90 -3.02
CA PHE A 159 -26.13 -16.77 -4.00
C PHE A 159 -26.97 -18.04 -4.23
N ASP A 160 -26.89 -18.58 -5.44
CA ASP A 160 -27.45 -19.88 -5.83
C ASP A 160 -26.39 -20.72 -6.56
N PRO A 161 -25.87 -21.80 -5.94
CA PRO A 161 -26.14 -22.23 -4.56
C PRO A 161 -25.56 -21.25 -3.51
N ASP A 162 -26.05 -21.29 -2.27
CA ASP A 162 -25.51 -20.41 -1.22
C ASP A 162 -24.02 -20.71 -0.94
N ILE A 163 -23.25 -19.67 -0.62
CA ILE A 163 -21.80 -19.77 -0.37
C ILE A 163 -21.55 -19.65 1.13
N ASP A 164 -21.13 -20.75 1.76
CA ASP A 164 -20.62 -20.73 3.13
C ASP A 164 -19.31 -19.89 3.17
N PRO A 165 -19.26 -18.78 3.93
CA PRO A 165 -18.05 -17.98 4.07
C PRO A 165 -16.83 -18.75 4.60
N LYS A 166 -17.04 -19.87 5.32
CA LYS A 166 -15.98 -20.72 5.87
C LYS A 166 -15.42 -21.75 4.88
N SER A 167 -16.10 -21.97 3.77
CA SER A 167 -15.65 -22.90 2.73
C SER A 167 -14.37 -22.41 2.03
N LEU A 168 -13.60 -23.36 1.47
CA LEU A 168 -12.43 -23.02 0.68
C LEU A 168 -12.84 -22.27 -0.58
N LYS A 169 -12.23 -21.09 -0.80
CA LYS A 169 -12.56 -20.23 -1.95
C LYS A 169 -12.39 -20.92 -3.30
N SER A 170 -11.40 -21.81 -3.40
CA SER A 170 -11.13 -22.60 -4.60
C SER A 170 -12.23 -23.60 -4.92
N GLU A 171 -13.06 -23.97 -3.95
CA GLU A 171 -14.10 -24.99 -4.10
C GLU A 171 -15.47 -24.37 -4.38
N THR A 172 -15.75 -23.18 -3.81
CA THR A 172 -17.10 -22.59 -3.80
C THR A 172 -17.23 -21.27 -4.54
N ARG A 173 -16.15 -20.72 -5.09
CA ARG A 173 -16.14 -19.40 -5.75
C ARG A 173 -15.41 -19.45 -7.09
N GLY A 174 -15.42 -18.33 -7.80
CA GLY A 174 -14.80 -18.23 -9.12
C GLY A 174 -15.57 -19.06 -10.15
N TRP A 175 -14.85 -19.87 -10.93
CA TRP A 175 -15.43 -20.73 -11.96
C TRP A 175 -16.32 -21.84 -11.41
N ASN A 176 -16.18 -22.22 -10.13
CA ASN A 176 -17.02 -23.24 -9.50
C ASN A 176 -18.40 -22.73 -9.05
N HIS A 177 -18.70 -21.44 -9.25
CA HIS A 177 -19.97 -20.85 -8.88
C HIS A 177 -20.56 -20.04 -10.04
N LYS A 178 -21.65 -20.51 -10.65
CA LYS A 178 -22.21 -19.95 -11.90
C LYS A 178 -22.42 -18.43 -11.87
N GLN A 179 -23.02 -17.90 -10.81
CA GLN A 179 -23.26 -16.44 -10.70
C GLN A 179 -21.95 -15.63 -10.58
N ILE A 180 -20.89 -16.18 -9.98
CA ILE A 180 -19.58 -15.51 -9.89
C ILE A 180 -18.83 -15.67 -11.22
N ALA A 181 -18.86 -16.87 -11.81
CA ALA A 181 -18.30 -17.15 -13.12
C ALA A 181 -18.86 -16.20 -14.19
N ALA A 182 -20.15 -15.91 -14.16
CA ALA A 182 -20.80 -14.97 -15.08
C ALA A 182 -20.21 -13.55 -15.01
N LEU A 183 -19.70 -13.11 -13.85
CA LEU A 183 -19.02 -11.83 -13.69
C LEU A 183 -17.58 -11.89 -14.18
N LEU A 184 -16.93 -13.04 -14.04
CA LEU A 184 -15.53 -13.25 -14.37
C LEU A 184 -15.29 -13.58 -15.85
N VAL A 185 -16.32 -14.06 -16.54
CA VAL A 185 -16.21 -14.45 -17.96
C VAL A 185 -15.73 -13.27 -18.79
N PRO A 186 -14.74 -13.46 -19.69
CA PRO A 186 -14.37 -12.45 -20.66
C PRO A 186 -15.56 -11.94 -21.46
N ILE A 187 -15.57 -10.63 -21.78
CA ILE A 187 -16.69 -10.01 -22.48
C ILE A 187 -17.01 -10.68 -23.83
N ASN A 188 -15.98 -11.13 -24.55
CA ASN A 188 -16.12 -11.83 -25.83
C ASN A 188 -16.71 -13.24 -25.72
N LEU A 189 -16.73 -13.84 -24.53
CA LEU A 189 -17.32 -15.15 -24.25
C LEU A 189 -18.68 -15.03 -23.56
N THR A 190 -19.19 -13.80 -23.33
CA THR A 190 -20.42 -13.58 -22.56
C THR A 190 -21.66 -14.13 -23.27
N ASP A 191 -21.72 -14.05 -24.60
CA ASP A 191 -22.87 -14.59 -25.36
C ASP A 191 -22.86 -16.13 -25.35
N GLU A 192 -21.69 -16.75 -25.56
CA GLU A 192 -21.54 -18.21 -25.43
C GLU A 192 -21.88 -18.69 -24.01
N PHE A 193 -21.52 -17.91 -22.99
CA PHE A 193 -21.83 -18.23 -21.60
C PHE A 193 -23.32 -18.11 -21.30
N LYS A 194 -24.04 -17.17 -21.92
CA LYS A 194 -25.51 -17.08 -21.80
C LYS A 194 -26.21 -18.30 -22.40
N ASP A 195 -25.68 -18.80 -23.52
CA ASP A 195 -26.23 -19.95 -24.22
C ASP A 195 -25.97 -21.27 -23.46
N ASP A 196 -24.74 -21.51 -23.00
CA ASP A 196 -24.36 -22.72 -22.27
C ASP A 196 -23.25 -22.44 -21.23
N PRO A 197 -23.62 -21.98 -20.01
CA PRO A 197 -22.64 -21.61 -19.00
C PRO A 197 -21.82 -22.80 -18.49
N ASP A 198 -22.41 -24.00 -18.44
CA ASP A 198 -21.74 -25.19 -17.94
C ASP A 198 -20.62 -25.64 -18.88
N ARG A 199 -20.87 -25.59 -20.20
CA ARG A 199 -19.84 -25.86 -21.20
C ARG A 199 -18.69 -24.86 -21.13
N VAL A 200 -18.99 -23.57 -21.11
CA VAL A 200 -17.95 -22.52 -21.09
C VAL A 200 -17.09 -22.62 -19.84
N ILE A 201 -17.69 -22.85 -18.66
CA ILE A 201 -16.95 -23.07 -17.41
C ILE A 201 -16.04 -24.30 -17.52
N ALA A 202 -16.55 -25.41 -18.04
CA ALA A 202 -15.75 -26.63 -18.21
C ALA A 202 -14.57 -26.41 -19.17
N ASP A 203 -14.77 -25.68 -20.26
CA ASP A 203 -13.74 -25.37 -21.24
C ASP A 203 -12.67 -24.42 -20.68
N ILE A 204 -13.04 -23.44 -19.87
CA ILE A 204 -12.09 -22.58 -19.13
C ILE A 204 -11.28 -23.41 -18.13
N LEU A 205 -11.93 -24.24 -17.32
CA LEU A 205 -11.25 -25.09 -16.32
C LEU A 205 -10.32 -26.14 -16.96
N ALA A 206 -10.65 -26.60 -18.17
CA ALA A 206 -9.83 -27.48 -18.97
C ALA A 206 -8.70 -26.75 -19.73
N GLY A 207 -8.65 -25.42 -19.69
CA GLY A 207 -7.66 -24.60 -20.39
C GLY A 207 -7.88 -24.49 -21.91
N LYS A 208 -9.08 -24.79 -22.41
CA LYS A 208 -9.43 -24.58 -23.83
C LYS A 208 -9.68 -23.12 -24.16
N HIS A 209 -10.23 -22.38 -23.20
CA HIS A 209 -10.26 -20.92 -23.23
C HIS A 209 -9.17 -20.38 -22.30
N ASP A 210 -8.15 -19.76 -22.87
CA ASP A 210 -7.10 -19.11 -22.10
C ASP A 210 -7.60 -17.75 -21.59
N VAL A 211 -8.01 -17.71 -20.32
CA VAL A 211 -8.46 -16.47 -19.67
C VAL A 211 -7.25 -15.77 -19.05
N GLY A 212 -6.53 -15.04 -19.91
CA GLY A 212 -5.36 -14.25 -19.58
C GLY A 212 -5.67 -12.89 -18.95
N ALA A 213 -4.61 -12.16 -18.57
CA ALA A 213 -4.72 -10.83 -17.97
C ALA A 213 -5.16 -9.72 -18.96
N ASP A 214 -5.11 -10.01 -20.26
CA ASP A 214 -5.53 -9.16 -21.37
C ASP A 214 -7.04 -9.22 -21.65
N LEU A 215 -7.71 -10.26 -21.15
CA LEU A 215 -9.15 -10.44 -21.28
C LEU A 215 -9.88 -9.87 -20.07
N PHE A 216 -10.41 -8.65 -20.21
CA PHE A 216 -11.18 -8.05 -19.14
C PHE A 216 -12.51 -8.79 -18.87
N PRO A 217 -12.81 -9.10 -17.60
CA PRO A 217 -14.07 -9.69 -17.19
C PRO A 217 -15.30 -8.84 -17.55
N SER A 218 -16.44 -9.50 -17.73
CA SER A 218 -17.74 -8.87 -18.04
C SER A 218 -18.14 -7.80 -17.03
N PHE A 219 -17.79 -7.95 -15.74
CA PHE A 219 -18.13 -6.94 -14.71
C PHE A 219 -17.46 -5.57 -14.92
N PHE A 220 -16.42 -5.46 -15.75
CA PHE A 220 -15.81 -4.17 -16.11
C PHE A 220 -16.63 -3.38 -17.13
N TYR A 221 -17.65 -4.01 -17.73
CA TYR A 221 -18.47 -3.40 -18.76
C TYR A 221 -19.87 -3.09 -18.21
N PRO A 222 -20.54 -2.04 -18.74
CA PRO A 222 -21.94 -1.80 -18.43
C PRO A 222 -22.79 -3.04 -18.75
N PRO A 223 -23.85 -3.32 -17.97
CA PRO A 223 -24.79 -4.39 -18.30
C PRO A 223 -25.36 -4.14 -19.70
N CYS A 224 -25.23 -5.15 -20.56
CA CYS A 224 -25.77 -5.16 -21.92
C CYS A 224 -27.27 -5.46 -21.92
#